data_AF-A0A836UDG1-F1
#
_entry.id   AF-A0A836UDG1-F1
#
_cell.length_a   1.000
_cell.length_b   1.000
_cell.length_c   1.000
_cell.angle_alpha   90.00
_cell.angle_beta   90.00
_cell.angle_gamma   90.00
#
_symmetry.space_group_name_H-M   'P 1'
#
loop_
_entity.id
_entity.type
_entity.pdbx_description
1 polymer ?
#
loop_
_entity_poly.entity_id
_entity_poly.type
_entity_poly.pdbx_seq_one_letter_code
_entity_poly.pdbx_strand_id
1 'polypeptide(L)'
;QPWPRILCLGPLLDGTPPGHTLVTHAITDTDSAIVAVQQTAAAAVDGIKLYASIAAEWIAPMAKTSHAAGLKVSMHCLPHGVLAAGRAGIDEFYHLDGILADIWPDHPPGWLAVWGDPDFDKTWDRQREVADAIAAMHLVSTPTLAYWDSQWRMRSTDPFPEERQYMPADLFQWSAAEPDAELGAAWQRAAQAALRFQGLLLERQVHTLAGSDTPCGGILPGQSLWRELSLLVIAGLSPIGALRSATSAAADFLERPELGRLQKGCAADFAVVRGDLSQQIPEQPELVSVMRNGTSYAPDALLQAAEPANPSWRAEPWARQFAEHWAKRTAARS
;
A
#
# COMPACT_ATOMS: atom_id res chain seq x y z
N GLN A 1 -12.15 -20.30 -10.91
CA GLN A 1 -12.20 -20.14 -9.45
C GLN A 1 -12.66 -18.71 -9.13
N PRO A 2 -13.34 -18.45 -7.99
CA PRO A 2 -13.90 -17.13 -7.66
C PRO A 2 -12.83 -16.16 -7.13
N TRP A 3 -11.78 -15.93 -7.91
CA TRP A 3 -10.71 -15.00 -7.55
C TRP A 3 -11.00 -13.60 -8.10
N PRO A 4 -10.56 -12.54 -7.39
CA PRO A 4 -10.50 -11.23 -7.99
C PRO A 4 -9.59 -11.25 -9.23
N ARG A 5 -9.74 -10.23 -10.07
CA ARG A 5 -8.71 -9.94 -11.06
C ARG A 5 -7.47 -9.48 -10.31
N ILE A 6 -6.35 -10.17 -10.51
CA ILE A 6 -5.07 -9.80 -9.91
C ILE A 6 -4.26 -9.10 -10.99
N LEU A 7 -3.81 -7.88 -10.68
CA LEU A 7 -2.80 -7.15 -11.45
C LEU A 7 -1.49 -7.28 -10.66
N CYS A 8 -0.43 -7.74 -11.32
CA CYS A 8 0.78 -8.21 -10.66
C CYS A 8 1.99 -7.43 -11.14
N LEU A 9 2.79 -6.88 -10.22
CA LEU A 9 4.01 -6.14 -10.53
C LEU A 9 5.26 -7.03 -10.53
N GLY A 10 5.08 -8.35 -10.38
CA GLY A 10 6.17 -9.32 -10.25
C GLY A 10 6.83 -9.29 -8.86
N PRO A 11 8.09 -9.75 -8.76
CA PRO A 11 8.86 -9.64 -7.51
C PRO A 11 9.18 -8.18 -7.20
N LEU A 12 9.46 -7.90 -5.92
CA LEU A 12 10.12 -6.64 -5.56
C LEU A 12 11.50 -6.60 -6.24
N LEU A 13 11.90 -5.45 -6.77
CA LEU A 13 13.29 -5.21 -7.16
C LEU A 13 13.96 -4.44 -6.03
N ASP A 14 15.07 -4.95 -5.49
CA ASP A 14 15.70 -4.35 -4.32
C ASP A 14 17.22 -4.52 -4.29
N GLY A 15 17.91 -3.56 -3.68
CA GLY A 15 19.35 -3.65 -3.45
C GLY A 15 19.73 -4.74 -2.45
N THR A 16 21.03 -5.02 -2.34
CA THR A 16 21.57 -6.05 -1.44
C THR A 16 22.17 -5.42 -0.17
N PRO A 17 21.81 -5.89 1.04
CA PRO A 17 20.83 -6.95 1.32
C PRO A 17 19.38 -6.46 1.12
N PRO A 18 18.51 -7.32 0.55
CA PRO A 18 17.12 -6.95 0.31
C PRO A 18 16.30 -6.96 1.60
N GLY A 19 15.27 -6.12 1.66
CA GLY A 19 14.32 -6.08 2.79
C GLY A 19 13.50 -7.36 2.93
N HIS A 20 13.16 -8.03 1.82
CA HIS A 20 12.35 -9.26 1.79
C HIS A 20 12.96 -10.36 0.92
N THR A 21 13.82 -11.19 1.51
CA THR A 21 14.67 -12.17 0.80
C THR A 21 13.95 -13.19 -0.10
N LEU A 22 12.71 -13.59 0.21
CA LEU A 22 12.00 -14.65 -0.51
C LEU A 22 11.11 -14.17 -1.66
N VAL A 23 10.81 -12.88 -1.71
CA VAL A 23 9.86 -12.28 -2.68
C VAL A 23 10.51 -11.18 -3.53
N THR A 24 11.82 -11.05 -3.41
CA THR A 24 12.62 -10.02 -4.06
C THR A 24 13.58 -10.63 -5.08
N HIS A 25 13.72 -9.95 -6.22
CA HIS A 25 14.87 -10.07 -7.09
C HIS A 25 15.94 -9.09 -6.60
N ALA A 26 17.02 -9.63 -6.01
CA ALA A 26 18.12 -8.81 -5.49
C ALA A 26 19.00 -8.27 -6.62
N ILE A 27 19.31 -6.98 -6.57
CA ILE A 27 20.18 -6.28 -7.52
C ILE A 27 21.40 -5.70 -6.79
N THR A 28 22.52 -5.58 -7.49
CA THR A 28 23.83 -5.24 -6.89
C THR A 28 24.49 -4.01 -7.51
N ASP A 29 24.05 -3.61 -8.69
CA ASP A 29 24.62 -2.52 -9.48
C ASP A 29 23.60 -2.05 -10.53
N THR A 30 23.95 -1.00 -11.28
CA THR A 30 23.07 -0.42 -12.30
C THR A 30 22.75 -1.39 -13.45
N ASP A 31 23.71 -2.21 -13.87
CA ASP A 31 23.51 -3.13 -15.00
C ASP A 31 22.54 -4.26 -14.62
N SER A 32 22.73 -4.88 -13.45
CA SER A 32 21.80 -5.86 -12.89
C SER A 32 20.42 -5.25 -12.61
N ALA A 33 20.36 -3.98 -12.20
CA ALA A 33 19.10 -3.26 -12.01
C ALA A 33 18.30 -3.12 -13.31
N ILE A 34 18.95 -2.73 -14.41
CA ILE A 34 18.33 -2.64 -15.74
C ILE A 34 17.87 -4.03 -16.21
N VAL A 35 18.73 -5.05 -16.09
CA VAL A 35 18.40 -6.43 -16.48
C VAL A 35 17.21 -6.97 -15.69
N ALA A 36 17.13 -6.70 -14.38
CA ALA A 36 16.02 -7.13 -13.55
C ALA A 36 14.70 -6.50 -14.00
N VAL A 37 14.68 -5.20 -14.34
CA VAL A 37 13.48 -4.56 -14.91
C VAL A 37 13.08 -5.21 -16.24
N GLN A 38 14.04 -5.46 -17.14
CA GLN A 38 13.75 -6.11 -18.44
C GLN A 38 13.16 -7.51 -18.26
N GLN A 39 13.72 -8.31 -17.35
CA GLN A 39 13.25 -9.66 -17.07
C GLN A 39 11.86 -9.66 -16.44
N THR A 40 11.61 -8.77 -15.48
CA THR A 40 10.29 -8.62 -14.87
C THR A 40 9.26 -8.17 -15.90
N ALA A 41 9.58 -7.18 -16.74
CA ALA A 41 8.71 -6.73 -17.83
C ALA A 41 8.40 -7.87 -18.83
N ALA A 42 9.39 -8.69 -19.17
CA ALA A 42 9.22 -9.84 -20.06
C ALA A 42 8.28 -10.93 -19.50
N ALA A 43 8.02 -10.93 -18.19
CA ALA A 43 7.06 -11.83 -17.55
C ALA A 43 5.59 -11.38 -17.67
N ALA A 44 5.31 -10.34 -18.47
CA ALA A 44 3.97 -9.79 -18.71
C ALA A 44 3.26 -9.32 -17.42
N VAL A 45 4.03 -8.66 -16.55
CA VAL A 45 3.53 -7.95 -15.37
C VAL A 45 2.75 -6.68 -15.77
N ASP A 46 1.97 -6.14 -14.84
CA ASP A 46 1.18 -4.91 -15.02
C ASP A 46 1.92 -3.63 -14.54
N GLY A 47 3.15 -3.77 -14.02
CA GLY A 47 3.98 -2.67 -13.55
C GLY A 47 5.29 -3.15 -12.92
N ILE A 48 6.09 -2.23 -12.41
CA ILE A 48 7.36 -2.52 -11.71
C ILE A 48 7.33 -1.94 -10.30
N LYS A 49 7.74 -2.75 -9.32
CA LYS A 49 7.85 -2.33 -7.91
C LYS A 49 9.31 -2.25 -7.47
N LEU A 50 9.77 -1.03 -7.22
CA LEU A 50 11.08 -0.73 -6.64
C LEU A 50 11.01 -0.70 -5.11
N TYR A 51 12.04 -1.19 -4.44
CA TYR A 51 12.09 -1.29 -2.99
C TYR A 51 13.28 -0.57 -2.35
N ALA A 52 13.29 -0.55 -1.02
CA ALA A 52 13.98 0.46 -0.23
C ALA A 52 15.52 0.42 -0.37
N SER A 53 16.16 -0.73 -0.53
CA SER A 53 17.62 -0.87 -0.54
C SER A 53 18.28 -0.48 -1.88
N ILE A 54 17.51 -0.04 -2.89
CA ILE A 54 18.03 0.41 -4.19
C ILE A 54 18.91 1.65 -4.02
N ALA A 55 20.05 1.77 -4.73
CA ALA A 55 20.85 3.00 -4.74
C ALA A 55 20.21 4.10 -5.61
N ALA A 56 20.34 5.37 -5.22
CA ALA A 56 19.67 6.50 -5.88
C ALA A 56 19.96 6.57 -7.39
N GLU A 57 21.21 6.30 -7.78
CA GLU A 57 21.67 6.36 -9.15
C GLU A 57 21.11 5.23 -10.04
N TRP A 58 20.52 4.18 -9.47
CA TRP A 58 19.89 3.09 -10.22
C TRP A 58 18.44 3.40 -10.58
N ILE A 59 17.77 4.28 -9.83
CA ILE A 59 16.33 4.55 -9.99
C ILE A 59 16.02 5.07 -11.38
N ALA A 60 16.77 6.06 -11.88
CA ALA A 60 16.49 6.67 -13.18
C ALA A 60 16.71 5.71 -14.37
N PRO A 61 17.80 4.93 -14.44
CA PRO A 61 17.94 3.86 -15.43
C PRO A 61 16.83 2.81 -15.36
N MET A 62 16.40 2.40 -14.15
CA MET A 62 15.31 1.45 -13.97
C MET A 62 13.97 2.01 -14.45
N ALA A 63 13.63 3.24 -14.05
CA ALA A 63 12.41 3.93 -14.45
C ALA A 63 12.33 4.07 -15.98
N LYS A 64 13.40 4.57 -16.60
CA LYS A 64 13.51 4.67 -18.06
C LYS A 64 13.31 3.31 -18.76
N THR A 65 13.89 2.24 -18.20
CA THR A 65 13.76 0.89 -18.76
C THR A 65 12.34 0.37 -18.64
N SER A 66 11.66 0.61 -17.52
CA SER A 66 10.26 0.25 -17.30
C SER A 66 9.32 1.00 -18.26
N HIS A 67 9.50 2.32 -18.39
CA HIS A 67 8.71 3.14 -19.31
C HIS A 67 8.92 2.75 -20.77
N ALA A 68 10.14 2.35 -21.16
CA ALA A 68 10.41 1.81 -22.49
C ALA A 68 9.66 0.48 -22.77
N ALA A 69 9.31 -0.26 -21.72
CA ALA A 69 8.44 -1.44 -21.79
C ALA A 69 6.94 -1.10 -21.66
N GLY A 70 6.58 0.18 -21.53
CA GLY A 70 5.19 0.62 -21.33
C GLY A 70 4.64 0.37 -19.94
N LEU A 71 5.51 0.22 -18.93
CA LEU A 71 5.10 -0.12 -17.56
C LEU A 71 5.37 1.03 -16.59
N LYS A 72 4.39 1.27 -15.70
CA LYS A 72 4.50 2.21 -14.58
C LYS A 72 5.43 1.70 -13.49
N VAL A 73 6.05 2.64 -12.78
CA VAL A 73 6.98 2.34 -11.68
C VAL A 73 6.47 2.89 -10.38
N SER A 74 6.34 1.99 -9.41
CA SER A 74 5.95 2.34 -8.06
C SER A 74 7.07 2.00 -7.07
N MET A 75 7.27 2.83 -6.05
CA MET A 75 8.46 2.69 -5.18
C MET A 75 8.16 2.85 -3.69
N HIS A 76 8.93 2.11 -2.87
CA HIS A 76 9.12 2.40 -1.45
C HIS A 76 10.34 3.33 -1.30
N CYS A 77 10.14 4.59 -0.93
CA CYS A 77 11.11 5.70 -1.11
C CYS A 77 11.97 6.02 0.12
N LEU A 78 11.92 5.21 1.19
CA LEU A 78 12.51 5.49 2.50
C LEU A 78 13.91 6.14 2.52
N PRO A 79 14.94 5.64 1.81
CA PRO A 79 16.30 6.16 2.00
C PRO A 79 16.62 7.43 1.20
N HIS A 80 15.91 7.70 0.10
CA HIS A 80 16.27 8.79 -0.82
C HIS A 80 15.32 9.98 -0.77
N GLY A 81 14.13 9.77 -0.19
CA GLY A 81 13.03 10.71 -0.29
C GLY A 81 12.21 10.53 -1.57
N VAL A 82 10.96 10.97 -1.50
CA VAL A 82 10.01 10.95 -2.61
C VAL A 82 10.45 11.92 -3.70
N LEU A 83 11.01 13.08 -3.34
CA LEU A 83 11.40 14.08 -4.33
C LEU A 83 12.57 13.61 -5.20
N ALA A 84 13.54 12.88 -4.63
CA ALA A 84 14.65 12.32 -5.39
C ALA A 84 14.16 11.21 -6.33
N ALA A 85 13.33 10.29 -5.82
CA ALA A 85 12.76 9.22 -6.61
C ALA A 85 11.84 9.75 -7.74
N GLY A 86 11.03 10.77 -7.45
CA GLY A 86 10.18 11.43 -8.43
C GLY A 86 10.97 12.10 -9.55
N ARG A 87 12.04 12.83 -9.23
CA ARG A 87 12.96 13.37 -10.25
C ARG A 87 13.65 12.28 -11.07
N ALA A 88 13.87 11.11 -10.48
CA ALA A 88 14.41 9.95 -11.18
C ALA A 88 13.37 9.25 -12.09
N GLY A 89 12.09 9.60 -11.99
CA GLY A 89 11.05 9.19 -12.93
C GLY A 89 10.15 8.07 -12.45
N ILE A 90 10.00 7.82 -11.15
CA ILE A 90 8.92 6.95 -10.67
C ILE A 90 7.56 7.61 -10.93
N ASP A 91 6.49 6.80 -11.02
CA ASP A 91 5.12 7.29 -11.21
C ASP A 91 4.35 7.36 -9.88
N GLU A 92 4.61 6.42 -8.96
CA GLU A 92 3.87 6.25 -7.70
C GLU A 92 4.80 6.02 -6.51
N PHE A 93 4.49 6.64 -5.36
CA PHE A 93 5.12 6.33 -4.08
C PHE A 93 4.10 5.78 -3.08
N TYR A 94 4.56 4.89 -2.20
CA TYR A 94 3.70 4.23 -1.22
C TYR A 94 3.90 4.76 0.19
N HIS A 95 2.91 4.49 1.03
CA HIS A 95 2.96 4.62 2.49
C HIS A 95 3.20 6.03 3.01
N LEU A 96 3.39 7.05 2.15
CA LEU A 96 4.02 8.33 2.53
C LEU A 96 5.45 8.13 3.08
N ASP A 97 6.09 7.03 2.71
CA ASP A 97 7.48 6.78 3.08
C ASP A 97 8.44 7.71 2.33
N GLY A 98 9.66 7.86 2.85
CA GLY A 98 10.67 8.78 2.27
C GLY A 98 10.36 10.27 2.47
N ILE A 99 9.10 10.66 2.70
CA ILE A 99 8.68 12.04 2.96
C ILE A 99 9.50 12.70 4.09
N LEU A 100 9.85 11.93 5.13
CA LEU A 100 10.72 12.42 6.20
C LEU A 100 12.10 12.86 5.72
N ALA A 101 12.71 12.12 4.79
CA ALA A 101 14.01 12.49 4.23
C ALA A 101 13.93 13.81 3.46
N ASP A 102 12.76 14.15 2.89
CA ASP A 102 12.54 15.41 2.18
C ASP A 102 12.20 16.58 3.11
N ILE A 103 11.49 16.31 4.22
CA ILE A 103 11.02 17.31 5.18
C ILE A 103 12.08 17.64 6.23
N TRP A 104 12.73 16.62 6.79
CA TRP A 104 13.66 16.75 7.90
C TRP A 104 14.90 15.87 7.68
N PRO A 105 15.79 16.20 6.74
CA PRO A 105 16.95 15.37 6.40
C PRO A 105 17.85 14.99 7.59
N ASP A 106 17.96 15.89 8.58
CA ASP A 106 18.77 15.70 9.79
C ASP A 106 17.98 15.09 10.96
N HIS A 107 16.86 14.41 10.70
CA HIS A 107 16.02 13.83 11.74
C HIS A 107 16.76 12.70 12.49
N PRO A 108 16.45 12.47 13.79
CA PRO A 108 16.95 11.30 14.51
C PRO A 108 16.61 9.98 13.79
N PRO A 109 17.45 8.93 13.89
CA PRO A 109 17.18 7.66 13.23
C PRO A 109 15.87 7.03 13.73
N GLY A 110 15.11 6.41 12.83
CA GLY A 110 13.84 5.74 13.13
C GLY A 110 12.63 6.56 12.67
N TRP A 111 12.08 6.20 11.51
CA TRP A 111 11.00 6.95 10.85
C TRP A 111 9.75 7.15 11.74
N LEU A 112 9.38 6.14 12.54
CA LEU A 112 8.21 6.21 13.41
C LEU A 112 8.36 7.25 14.53
N ALA A 113 9.56 7.35 15.10
CA ALA A 113 9.84 8.31 16.18
C ALA A 113 9.71 9.75 15.69
N VAL A 114 10.02 9.99 14.40
CA VAL A 114 9.97 11.32 13.78
C VAL A 114 8.55 11.72 13.38
N TRP A 115 7.79 10.85 12.70
CA TRP A 115 6.37 11.15 12.39
C TRP A 115 5.53 11.34 13.65
N GLY A 116 5.83 10.60 14.72
CA GLY A 116 5.17 10.70 16.02
C GLY A 116 5.79 11.74 16.95
N ASP A 117 6.80 12.51 16.52
CA ASP A 117 7.45 13.54 17.32
C ASP A 117 6.52 14.78 17.44
N PRO A 118 6.27 15.30 18.65
CA PRO A 118 5.50 16.54 18.82
C PRO A 118 6.05 17.74 18.03
N ASP A 119 7.35 17.76 17.74
CA ASP A 119 8.00 18.83 16.99
C ASP A 119 7.88 18.66 15.46
N PHE A 120 7.36 17.53 14.97
CA PHE A 120 7.14 17.33 13.54
C PHE A 120 6.26 18.44 12.95
N ASP A 121 5.26 18.91 13.69
CA ASP A 121 4.38 20.01 13.27
C ASP A 121 5.12 21.34 13.07
N LYS A 122 6.29 21.54 13.69
CA LYS A 122 7.12 22.74 13.46
C LYS A 122 7.72 22.78 12.06
N THR A 123 7.71 21.67 11.34
CA THR A 123 8.21 21.57 9.96
C THR A 123 7.15 21.94 8.91
N TRP A 124 5.96 22.42 9.32
CA TRP A 124 4.79 22.60 8.43
C TRP A 124 5.07 23.34 7.12
N ASP A 125 5.81 24.46 7.15
CA ASP A 125 6.15 25.18 5.93
C ASP A 125 6.95 24.31 4.95
N ARG A 126 7.88 23.51 5.47
CA ARG A 126 8.62 22.54 4.66
C ARG A 126 7.74 21.40 4.15
N GLN A 127 6.77 20.93 4.94
CA GLN A 127 5.80 19.94 4.47
C GLN A 127 5.00 20.47 3.26
N ARG A 128 4.61 21.74 3.30
CA ARG A 128 3.90 22.42 2.19
C ARG A 128 4.78 22.49 0.94
N GLU A 129 6.05 22.86 1.07
CA GLU A 129 7.01 22.89 -0.05
C GLU A 129 7.20 21.50 -0.68
N VAL A 130 7.35 20.45 0.15
CA VAL A 130 7.47 19.08 -0.33
C VAL A 130 6.20 18.63 -1.05
N ALA A 131 5.03 18.94 -0.50
CA ALA A 131 3.75 18.64 -1.14
C ALA A 131 3.58 19.38 -2.48
N ASP A 132 3.99 20.66 -2.56
CA ASP A 132 3.98 21.45 -3.80
C ASP A 132 4.90 20.82 -4.86
N ALA A 133 6.08 20.35 -4.45
CA ALA A 133 7.03 19.69 -5.34
C ALA A 133 6.51 18.33 -5.85
N ILE A 134 5.86 17.53 -4.98
CA ILE A 134 5.21 16.27 -5.37
C ILE A 134 4.12 16.54 -6.42
N ALA A 135 3.28 17.55 -6.19
CA ALA A 135 2.23 17.94 -7.12
C ALA A 135 2.80 18.39 -8.49
N ALA A 136 3.88 19.18 -8.47
CA ALA A 136 4.55 19.64 -9.69
C ALA A 136 5.18 18.50 -10.51
N MET A 137 5.55 17.38 -9.87
CA MET A 137 6.07 16.18 -10.53
C MET A 137 4.97 15.26 -11.05
N HIS A 138 3.69 15.55 -10.77
CA HIS A 138 2.55 14.68 -11.10
C HIS A 138 2.66 13.26 -10.56
N LEU A 139 3.29 13.10 -9.39
CA LEU A 139 3.38 11.81 -8.72
C LEU A 139 2.02 11.36 -8.20
N VAL A 140 1.83 10.04 -8.16
CA VAL A 140 0.69 9.39 -7.54
C VAL A 140 1.05 8.97 -6.11
N SER A 141 0.17 9.29 -5.16
CA SER A 141 0.25 8.85 -3.76
C SER A 141 -0.64 7.64 -3.52
N THR A 142 -0.07 6.56 -2.96
CA THR A 142 -0.85 5.47 -2.35
C THR A 142 -0.47 5.39 -0.88
N PRO A 143 -1.18 6.11 0.02
CA PRO A 143 -0.70 6.40 1.36
C PRO A 143 -0.82 5.22 2.33
N THR A 144 -1.66 4.23 2.02
CA THR A 144 -1.90 3.04 2.85
C THR A 144 -2.23 3.37 4.30
N LEU A 145 -3.06 4.40 4.54
CA LEU A 145 -3.45 4.88 5.87
C LEU A 145 -4.04 3.78 6.76
N ALA A 146 -4.68 2.75 6.20
CA ALA A 146 -5.18 1.60 6.91
C ALA A 146 -4.06 0.82 7.65
N TYR A 147 -2.87 0.73 7.05
CA TYR A 147 -1.70 0.16 7.71
C TYR A 147 -1.26 1.02 8.90
N TRP A 148 -1.19 2.35 8.74
CA TRP A 148 -0.86 3.26 9.83
C TRP A 148 -1.83 3.12 11.02
N ASP A 149 -3.12 3.00 10.70
CA ASP A 149 -4.19 2.86 11.69
C ASP A 149 -4.15 1.49 12.41
N SER A 150 -3.83 0.40 11.71
CA SER A 150 -3.76 -0.93 12.33
C SER A 150 -2.61 -1.03 13.34
N GLN A 151 -1.50 -0.36 13.06
CA GLN A 151 -0.28 -0.49 13.85
C GLN A 151 -0.43 0.05 15.27
N TRP A 152 -1.20 1.12 15.49
CA TRP A 152 -1.50 1.56 16.85
C TRP A 152 -2.59 0.70 17.49
N ARG A 153 -3.62 0.30 16.74
CA ARG A 153 -4.75 -0.51 17.25
C ARG A 153 -4.29 -1.84 17.84
N MET A 154 -3.56 -2.64 17.07
CA MET A 154 -3.06 -3.93 17.54
C MET A 154 -2.10 -3.84 18.74
N ARG A 155 -1.54 -2.65 19.00
CA ARG A 155 -0.62 -2.38 20.10
C ARG A 155 -1.30 -1.81 21.35
N SER A 156 -2.41 -1.09 21.16
CA SER A 156 -3.11 -0.32 22.21
C SER A 156 -4.37 -1.02 22.70
N THR A 157 -4.94 -1.91 21.89
CA THR A 157 -6.13 -2.71 22.21
C THR A 157 -5.85 -4.18 21.93
N ASP A 158 -6.62 -5.10 22.52
CA ASP A 158 -6.72 -6.44 21.94
C ASP A 158 -7.13 -6.28 20.46
N PRO A 159 -6.47 -6.96 19.50
CA PRO A 159 -6.82 -6.83 18.09
C PRO A 159 -8.28 -7.19 17.88
N PHE A 160 -8.95 -6.41 17.03
CA PHE A 160 -10.40 -6.50 16.90
C PHE A 160 -10.80 -7.88 16.37
N PRO A 161 -11.88 -8.51 16.90
CA PRO A 161 -12.35 -9.80 16.41
C PRO A 161 -12.55 -9.85 14.89
N GLU A 162 -12.95 -8.73 14.28
CA GLU A 162 -13.15 -8.65 12.82
C GLU A 162 -11.84 -8.78 12.03
N GLU A 163 -10.70 -8.32 12.54
CA GLU A 163 -9.40 -8.40 11.86
C GLU A 163 -8.87 -9.84 11.73
N ARG A 164 -9.44 -10.75 12.54
CA ARG A 164 -9.07 -12.18 12.57
C ARG A 164 -10.03 -13.07 11.80
N GLN A 165 -11.26 -12.62 11.56
CA GLN A 165 -12.38 -13.50 11.24
C GLN A 165 -12.15 -14.39 10.01
N TYR A 166 -11.52 -13.84 8.95
CA TYR A 166 -11.30 -14.56 7.70
C TYR A 166 -9.83 -14.77 7.35
N MET A 167 -8.91 -14.42 8.26
CA MET A 167 -7.49 -14.63 8.05
C MET A 167 -7.04 -15.91 8.77
N PRO A 168 -6.24 -16.79 8.13
CA PRO A 168 -5.64 -17.92 8.83
C PRO A 168 -4.90 -17.44 10.09
N ALA A 169 -5.11 -18.12 11.22
CA ALA A 169 -4.56 -17.70 12.52
C ALA A 169 -3.03 -17.47 12.48
N ASP A 170 -2.29 -18.36 11.80
CA ASP A 170 -0.85 -18.23 11.61
C ASP A 170 -0.48 -16.98 10.81
N LEU A 171 -1.23 -16.66 9.74
CA LEU A 171 -0.97 -15.47 8.93
C LEU A 171 -1.25 -14.19 9.72
N PHE A 172 -2.33 -14.18 10.52
CA PHE A 172 -2.59 -13.09 11.46
C PHE A 172 -1.41 -12.91 12.40
N GLN A 173 -0.97 -13.99 13.06
CA GLN A 173 0.16 -13.93 13.99
C GLN A 173 1.45 -13.43 13.32
N TRP A 174 1.80 -13.95 12.15
CA TRP A 174 3.04 -13.60 11.47
C TRP A 174 3.05 -12.17 10.93
N SER A 175 1.88 -11.62 10.60
CA SER A 175 1.74 -10.25 10.09
C SER A 175 1.46 -9.22 11.19
N ALA A 176 1.02 -9.64 12.37
CA ALA A 176 0.69 -8.76 13.50
C ALA A 176 1.92 -8.25 14.28
N ALA A 177 1.63 -7.35 15.21
CA ALA A 177 2.57 -6.83 16.21
C ALA A 177 2.12 -7.23 17.63
N GLU A 178 3.06 -7.21 18.57
CA GLU A 178 2.74 -7.43 19.98
C GLU A 178 2.09 -6.19 20.61
N PRO A 179 1.23 -6.36 21.63
CA PRO A 179 0.78 -5.29 22.48
C PRO A 179 1.95 -4.49 23.09
N ASP A 180 1.91 -3.17 22.94
CA ASP A 180 2.87 -2.22 23.48
C ASP A 180 2.22 -0.83 23.51
N ALA A 181 1.77 -0.40 24.69
CA ALA A 181 0.98 0.83 24.82
C ALA A 181 1.78 2.09 24.47
N GLU A 182 3.09 2.13 24.77
CA GLU A 182 3.92 3.29 24.48
C GLU A 182 4.17 3.41 22.97
N LEU A 183 4.55 2.30 22.35
CA LEU A 183 4.73 2.24 20.90
C LEU A 183 3.40 2.46 20.17
N GLY A 184 2.29 1.95 20.70
CA GLY A 184 0.94 2.22 20.21
C GLY A 184 0.60 3.71 20.20
N ALA A 185 0.89 4.43 21.28
CA ALA A 185 0.70 5.88 21.33
C ALA A 185 1.59 6.62 20.32
N ALA A 186 2.83 6.15 20.08
CA ALA A 186 3.70 6.71 19.05
C ALA A 186 3.13 6.51 17.64
N TRP A 187 2.65 5.30 17.32
CA TRP A 187 1.95 5.01 16.07
C TRP A 187 0.69 5.86 15.88
N GLN A 188 -0.07 6.10 16.94
CA GLN A 188 -1.26 6.93 16.84
C GLN A 188 -0.91 8.38 16.45
N ARG A 189 0.14 8.96 17.05
CA ARG A 189 0.62 10.30 16.66
C ARG A 189 1.13 10.31 15.21
N ALA A 190 1.91 9.30 14.85
CA ALA A 190 2.44 9.16 13.49
C ALA A 190 1.33 9.02 12.44
N ALA A 191 0.30 8.22 12.71
CA ALA A 191 -0.87 8.07 11.84
C ALA A 191 -1.64 9.38 11.68
N GLN A 192 -1.79 10.18 12.74
CA GLN A 192 -2.41 11.50 12.66
C GLN A 192 -1.58 12.47 11.80
N ALA A 193 -0.26 12.43 11.91
CA ALA A 193 0.63 13.25 11.09
C ALA A 193 0.60 12.82 9.61
N ALA A 194 0.63 11.52 9.33
CA ALA A 194 0.46 10.96 7.98
C ALA A 194 -0.88 11.37 7.35
N LEU A 195 -1.97 11.31 8.12
CA LEU A 195 -3.29 11.77 7.70
C LEU A 195 -3.32 13.26 7.35
N ARG A 196 -2.69 14.12 8.17
CA ARG A 196 -2.56 15.56 7.89
C ARG A 196 -1.75 15.82 6.62
N PHE A 197 -0.63 15.12 6.44
CA PHE A 197 0.20 15.25 5.24
C PHE A 197 -0.53 14.79 3.99
N GLN A 198 -1.27 13.67 4.05
CA GLN A 198 -2.14 13.26 2.95
C GLN A 198 -3.18 14.34 2.61
N GLY A 199 -3.75 15.01 3.62
CA GLY A 199 -4.62 16.17 3.40
C GLY A 199 -3.94 17.30 2.61
N LEU A 200 -2.68 17.62 2.92
CA LEU A 200 -1.90 18.59 2.14
C LEU A 200 -1.75 18.17 0.67
N LEU A 201 -1.48 16.89 0.41
CA LEU A 201 -1.39 16.36 -0.94
C LEU A 201 -2.73 16.50 -1.69
N LEU A 202 -3.84 16.21 -1.03
CA LEU A 202 -5.19 16.34 -1.59
C LEU A 202 -5.56 17.80 -1.90
N GLU A 203 -5.22 18.75 -1.03
CA GLU A 203 -5.41 20.20 -1.28
C GLU A 203 -4.69 20.66 -2.55
N ARG A 204 -3.56 20.03 -2.89
CA ARG A 204 -2.75 20.28 -4.09
C ARG A 204 -3.14 19.41 -5.28
N GLN A 205 -4.23 18.67 -5.17
CA GLN A 205 -4.75 17.80 -6.22
C GLN A 205 -3.76 16.70 -6.65
N VAL A 206 -2.86 16.29 -5.75
CA VAL A 206 -1.99 15.13 -5.98
C VAL A 206 -2.90 13.91 -6.19
N HIS A 207 -2.67 13.20 -7.30
CA HIS A 207 -3.46 12.03 -7.61
C HIS A 207 -3.26 10.97 -6.53
N THR A 208 -4.35 10.42 -6.01
CA THR A 208 -4.31 9.48 -4.89
C THR A 208 -5.06 8.22 -5.26
N LEU A 209 -4.43 7.06 -5.02
CA LEU A 209 -5.06 5.74 -5.14
C LEU A 209 -5.28 5.13 -3.76
N ALA A 210 -6.26 4.24 -3.65
CA ALA A 210 -6.50 3.48 -2.44
C ALA A 210 -5.76 2.15 -2.46
N GLY A 211 -4.99 1.86 -1.43
CA GLY A 211 -4.37 0.57 -1.17
C GLY A 211 -4.21 0.39 0.34
N SER A 212 -4.33 -0.83 0.86
CA SER A 212 -4.29 -1.05 2.31
C SER A 212 -2.97 -1.66 2.82
N ASP A 213 -2.12 -2.18 1.94
CA ASP A 213 -0.94 -2.99 2.27
C ASP A 213 -1.26 -4.35 2.93
N THR A 214 -2.44 -4.91 2.66
CA THR A 214 -2.84 -6.20 3.24
C THR A 214 -1.91 -7.35 2.81
N PRO A 215 -1.51 -8.26 3.72
CA PRO A 215 -1.95 -8.39 5.12
C PRO A 215 -1.01 -7.75 6.16
N CYS A 216 -0.10 -6.85 5.77
CA CYS A 216 0.90 -6.26 6.66
C CYS A 216 0.24 -5.57 7.88
N GLY A 217 0.77 -5.81 9.08
CA GLY A 217 0.20 -5.22 10.28
C GLY A 217 -1.15 -5.82 10.66
N GLY A 218 -1.36 -7.12 10.41
CA GLY A 218 -2.53 -7.88 10.83
C GLY A 218 -3.85 -7.47 10.18
N ILE A 219 -3.80 -6.71 9.08
CA ILE A 219 -5.01 -6.17 8.45
C ILE A 219 -5.69 -7.17 7.52
N LEU A 220 -7.01 -7.26 7.67
CA LEU A 220 -7.85 -8.22 6.97
C LEU A 220 -7.93 -7.91 5.45
N PRO A 221 -7.66 -8.88 4.56
CA PRO A 221 -7.88 -8.72 3.12
C PRO A 221 -9.33 -8.32 2.79
N GLY A 222 -9.51 -7.38 1.88
CA GLY A 222 -10.81 -6.82 1.50
C GLY A 222 -11.32 -5.74 2.47
N GLN A 223 -11.55 -6.08 3.74
CA GLN A 223 -12.08 -5.16 4.75
C GLN A 223 -11.16 -3.96 5.01
N SER A 224 -9.84 -4.18 5.01
CA SER A 224 -8.86 -3.10 5.19
C SER A 224 -8.91 -2.02 4.11
N LEU A 225 -9.38 -2.34 2.89
CA LEU A 225 -9.54 -1.34 1.83
C LEU A 225 -10.72 -0.40 2.13
N TRP A 226 -11.79 -0.87 2.76
CA TRP A 226 -12.87 0.00 3.22
C TRP A 226 -12.39 0.98 4.30
N ARG A 227 -11.53 0.50 5.21
CA ARG A 227 -10.88 1.36 6.19
C ARG A 227 -10.01 2.43 5.51
N GLU A 228 -9.25 2.06 4.47
CA GLU A 228 -8.47 3.01 3.67
C GLU A 228 -9.37 4.09 3.06
N LEU A 229 -10.49 3.71 2.44
CA LEU A 229 -11.43 4.66 1.85
C LEU A 229 -12.01 5.64 2.88
N SER A 230 -12.40 5.14 4.07
CA SER A 230 -12.87 6.02 5.16
C SER A 230 -11.76 6.97 5.62
N LEU A 231 -10.52 6.50 5.75
CA LEU A 231 -9.38 7.34 6.14
C LEU A 231 -9.03 8.39 5.09
N LEU A 232 -9.13 8.08 3.80
CA LEU A 232 -8.97 9.06 2.72
C LEU A 232 -10.07 10.14 2.77
N VAL A 233 -11.30 9.77 3.12
CA VAL A 233 -12.37 10.77 3.36
C VAL A 233 -12.05 11.66 4.55
N ILE A 234 -11.57 11.07 5.65
CA ILE A 234 -11.13 11.83 6.83
C ILE A 234 -9.96 12.76 6.48
N ALA A 235 -9.05 12.34 5.59
CA ALA A 235 -7.94 13.16 5.10
C ALA A 235 -8.40 14.35 4.22
N GLY A 236 -9.66 14.38 3.78
CA GLY A 236 -10.24 15.49 3.01
C GLY A 236 -10.72 15.12 1.61
N LEU A 237 -10.66 13.84 1.21
CA LEU A 237 -11.22 13.40 -0.07
C LEU A 237 -12.75 13.34 0.02
N SER A 238 -13.46 13.63 -1.07
CA SER A 238 -14.92 13.38 -1.08
C SER A 238 -15.20 11.88 -1.10
N PRO A 239 -16.37 11.40 -0.62
CA PRO A 239 -16.73 9.98 -0.70
C PRO A 239 -16.64 9.42 -2.14
N ILE A 240 -17.11 10.20 -3.14
CA ILE A 240 -16.96 9.85 -4.55
C ILE A 240 -15.49 9.82 -5.00
N GLY A 241 -14.66 10.75 -4.51
CA GLY A 241 -13.22 10.73 -4.76
C GLY A 241 -12.55 9.48 -4.21
N ALA A 242 -12.90 9.07 -2.99
CA ALA A 242 -12.44 7.82 -2.38
C ALA A 242 -12.85 6.61 -3.23
N LEU A 243 -14.11 6.49 -3.65
CA LEU A 243 -14.54 5.40 -4.53
C LEU A 243 -13.76 5.39 -5.86
N ARG A 244 -13.55 6.57 -6.47
CA ARG A 244 -12.74 6.68 -7.71
C ARG A 244 -11.30 6.21 -7.51
N SER A 245 -10.68 6.57 -6.38
CA SER A 245 -9.30 6.16 -6.02
C SER A 245 -9.11 4.64 -5.98
N ALA A 246 -10.16 3.88 -5.64
CA ALA A 246 -10.15 2.42 -5.65
C ALA A 246 -10.72 1.78 -6.93
N THR A 247 -11.20 2.59 -7.89
CA THR A 247 -11.88 2.09 -9.09
C THR A 247 -11.31 2.72 -10.36
N SER A 248 -11.97 3.74 -10.90
CA SER A 248 -11.62 4.31 -12.21
C SER A 248 -10.23 4.95 -12.23
N ALA A 249 -9.80 5.58 -11.13
CA ALA A 249 -8.47 6.19 -11.03
C ALA A 249 -7.35 5.14 -11.02
N ALA A 250 -7.52 4.06 -10.25
CA ALA A 250 -6.57 2.94 -10.25
C ALA A 250 -6.51 2.26 -11.63
N ALA A 251 -7.66 2.11 -12.28
CA ALA A 251 -7.75 1.61 -13.65
C ALA A 251 -7.02 2.52 -14.65
N ASP A 252 -7.11 3.84 -14.50
CA ASP A 252 -6.41 4.79 -15.37
C ASP A 252 -4.90 4.78 -15.14
N PHE A 253 -4.46 4.73 -13.89
CA PHE A 253 -3.04 4.63 -13.54
C PHE A 253 -2.39 3.40 -14.16
N LEU A 254 -3.09 2.26 -14.12
CA LEU A 254 -2.63 1.00 -14.69
C LEU A 254 -2.86 0.89 -16.20
N GLU A 255 -3.38 1.94 -16.85
CA GLU A 255 -3.70 1.97 -18.28
C GLU A 255 -4.69 0.88 -18.71
N ARG A 256 -5.66 0.59 -17.83
CA ARG A 256 -6.74 -0.41 -17.98
C ARG A 256 -8.13 0.25 -18.01
N PRO A 257 -8.45 1.10 -19.00
CA PRO A 257 -9.69 1.87 -19.02
C PRO A 257 -10.96 1.02 -19.08
N GLU A 258 -10.84 -0.26 -19.42
CA GLU A 258 -11.94 -1.23 -19.38
C GLU A 258 -12.33 -1.67 -17.97
N LEU A 259 -11.60 -1.26 -16.93
CA LEU A 259 -11.85 -1.60 -15.53
C LEU A 259 -12.38 -0.40 -14.71
N GLY A 260 -12.91 -0.68 -13.53
CA GLY A 260 -13.27 0.32 -12.52
C GLY A 260 -14.44 1.24 -12.90
N ARG A 261 -15.23 0.90 -13.92
CA ARG A 261 -16.28 1.75 -14.48
C ARG A 261 -17.54 0.98 -14.81
N LEU A 262 -18.69 1.60 -14.53
CA LEU A 262 -20.00 1.13 -14.99
C LEU A 262 -20.35 1.77 -16.33
N GLN A 263 -19.70 1.30 -17.40
CA GLN A 263 -19.89 1.81 -18.75
C GLN A 263 -19.92 0.67 -19.77
N LYS A 264 -20.67 0.86 -20.87
CA LYS A 264 -20.69 -0.10 -21.99
C LYS A 264 -19.27 -0.34 -22.51
N GLY A 265 -18.89 -1.61 -22.61
CA GLY A 265 -17.55 -2.04 -23.06
C GLY A 265 -16.55 -2.28 -21.93
N CYS A 266 -16.84 -1.86 -20.70
CA CYS A 266 -16.04 -2.19 -19.52
C CYS A 266 -16.39 -3.58 -18.97
N ALA A 267 -15.49 -4.15 -18.17
CA ALA A 267 -15.73 -5.39 -17.44
C ALA A 267 -16.93 -5.22 -16.48
N ALA A 268 -17.78 -6.25 -16.43
CA ALA A 268 -18.89 -6.31 -15.46
C ALA A 268 -18.36 -6.72 -14.07
N ASP A 269 -17.51 -5.86 -13.51
CA ASP A 269 -16.88 -5.98 -12.20
C ASP A 269 -17.44 -4.86 -11.28
N PHE A 270 -18.31 -5.20 -10.33
CA PHE A 270 -18.89 -4.22 -9.40
C PHE A 270 -19.41 -4.89 -8.12
N ALA A 271 -19.55 -4.10 -7.05
CA ALA A 271 -20.21 -4.53 -5.82
C ALA A 271 -21.49 -3.72 -5.62
N VAL A 272 -22.53 -4.38 -5.10
CA VAL A 272 -23.76 -3.73 -4.64
C VAL A 272 -23.67 -3.63 -3.13
N VAL A 273 -23.70 -2.40 -2.60
CA VAL A 273 -23.57 -2.10 -1.18
C VAL A 273 -24.84 -1.42 -0.70
N ARG A 274 -25.33 -1.77 0.48
CA ARG A 274 -26.49 -1.08 1.08
C ARG A 274 -26.09 0.32 1.53
N GLY A 275 -26.95 1.30 1.25
CA GLY A 275 -26.76 2.70 1.62
C GLY A 275 -26.31 3.57 0.45
N ASP A 276 -26.00 4.84 0.73
CA ASP A 276 -25.54 5.81 -0.26
C ASP A 276 -24.06 6.16 -0.03
N LEU A 277 -23.19 5.50 -0.81
CA LEU A 277 -21.74 5.68 -0.73
C LEU A 277 -21.28 7.06 -1.24
N SER A 278 -22.15 7.87 -1.87
CA SER A 278 -21.83 9.25 -2.23
C SER A 278 -21.83 10.19 -1.01
N GLN A 279 -22.52 9.78 0.07
CA GLN A 279 -22.65 10.56 1.30
C GLN A 279 -21.68 10.06 2.38
N GLN A 280 -21.54 8.74 2.52
CA GLN A 280 -20.71 8.15 3.56
C GLN A 280 -20.08 6.84 3.10
N ILE A 281 -18.78 6.70 3.35
CA ILE A 281 -18.08 5.42 3.22
C ILE A 281 -18.15 4.69 4.56
N PRO A 282 -18.86 3.54 4.65
CA PRO A 282 -18.92 2.77 5.89
C PRO A 282 -17.58 2.09 6.13
N GLU A 283 -17.17 2.00 7.40
CA GLU A 283 -16.01 1.18 7.76
C GLU A 283 -16.31 -0.29 7.49
N GLN A 284 -17.50 -0.78 7.87
CA GLN A 284 -17.97 -2.14 7.60
C GLN A 284 -19.18 -2.10 6.64
N PRO A 285 -18.97 -2.35 5.33
CA PRO A 285 -20.04 -2.29 4.33
C PRO A 285 -20.97 -3.50 4.43
N GLU A 286 -22.28 -3.29 4.26
CA GLU A 286 -23.21 -4.39 3.99
C GLU A 286 -23.22 -4.68 2.48
N LEU A 287 -22.44 -5.68 2.06
CA LEU A 287 -22.39 -6.14 0.68
C LEU A 287 -23.63 -7.00 0.37
N VAL A 288 -24.40 -6.59 -0.64
CA VAL A 288 -25.57 -7.32 -1.12
C VAL A 288 -25.17 -8.36 -2.17
N SER A 289 -24.25 -8.00 -3.07
CA SER A 289 -23.77 -8.88 -4.13
C SER A 289 -22.43 -8.37 -4.67
N VAL A 290 -21.59 -9.29 -5.14
CA VAL A 290 -20.36 -8.96 -5.87
C VAL A 290 -20.47 -9.57 -7.27
N MET A 291 -20.33 -8.75 -8.30
CA MET A 291 -20.26 -9.17 -9.69
C MET A 291 -18.80 -9.19 -10.13
N ARG A 292 -18.35 -10.31 -10.71
CA ARG A 292 -17.04 -10.42 -11.34
C ARG A 292 -17.17 -11.04 -12.72
N ASN A 293 -16.77 -10.28 -13.74
CA ASN A 293 -16.85 -10.62 -15.16
C ASN A 293 -18.24 -11.13 -15.57
N GLY A 294 -19.30 -10.51 -15.04
CA GLY A 294 -20.70 -10.86 -15.32
C GLY A 294 -21.24 -12.05 -14.52
N THR A 295 -20.44 -12.66 -13.65
CA THR A 295 -20.89 -13.69 -12.71
C THR A 295 -21.19 -13.07 -11.36
N SER A 296 -22.41 -13.27 -10.86
CA SER A 296 -22.83 -12.80 -9.54
C SER A 296 -22.42 -13.78 -8.45
N TYR A 297 -21.90 -13.23 -7.35
CA TYR A 297 -21.53 -13.95 -6.15
C TYR A 297 -22.27 -13.38 -4.94
N ALA A 298 -22.78 -14.27 -4.10
CA ALA A 298 -23.33 -13.92 -2.80
C ALA A 298 -22.18 -13.82 -1.77
N PRO A 299 -22.00 -12.68 -1.08
CA PRO A 299 -20.90 -12.50 -0.12
C PRO A 299 -20.84 -13.59 0.96
N ASP A 300 -21.98 -13.94 1.57
CA ASP A 300 -22.04 -14.98 2.61
C ASP A 300 -21.56 -16.35 2.10
N ALA A 301 -21.89 -16.70 0.85
CA ALA A 301 -21.45 -17.95 0.24
C ALA A 301 -19.95 -17.96 -0.05
N LEU A 302 -19.37 -16.81 -0.43
CA LEU A 302 -17.91 -16.67 -0.60
C LEU A 302 -17.19 -16.84 0.74
N LEU A 303 -17.71 -16.22 1.81
CA LEU A 303 -17.11 -16.25 3.13
C LEU A 303 -17.19 -17.66 3.75
N GLN A 304 -18.34 -18.35 3.64
CA GLN A 304 -18.47 -19.75 4.07
C GLN A 304 -17.50 -20.69 3.35
N ALA A 305 -17.25 -20.45 2.05
CA ALA A 305 -16.30 -21.25 1.28
C ALA A 305 -14.83 -21.00 1.66
N ALA A 306 -14.51 -19.90 2.35
CA ALA A 306 -13.17 -19.55 2.78
C ALA A 306 -12.73 -20.26 4.08
N GLU A 307 -13.68 -20.72 4.90
CA GLU A 307 -13.41 -21.32 6.23
C GLU A 307 -12.52 -22.59 6.23
N PRO A 308 -12.55 -23.50 5.24
CA PRO A 308 -11.58 -24.58 5.16
C PRO A 308 -10.31 -24.10 4.42
N ALA A 309 -9.51 -23.23 5.05
CA ALA A 309 -8.25 -22.78 4.48
C ALA A 309 -7.32 -23.99 4.25
N ASN A 310 -7.22 -24.43 2.99
CA ASN A 310 -6.27 -25.44 2.56
C ASN A 310 -4.85 -25.00 2.99
N PRO A 311 -4.10 -25.79 3.79
CA PRO A 311 -2.82 -25.36 4.36
C PRO A 311 -1.72 -25.11 3.32
N SER A 312 -1.93 -25.45 2.05
CA SER A 312 -1.01 -25.17 0.94
C SER A 312 -0.59 -23.71 0.81
N TRP A 313 -1.40 -22.75 1.28
CA TRP A 313 -1.02 -21.33 1.27
C TRP A 313 0.30 -21.07 2.02
N ARG A 314 0.68 -21.91 3.01
CA ARG A 314 1.95 -21.78 3.75
C ARG A 314 3.18 -22.02 2.88
N ALA A 315 3.04 -22.69 1.73
CA ALA A 315 4.13 -22.90 0.79
C ALA A 315 4.37 -21.67 -0.12
N GLU A 316 3.40 -20.75 -0.21
CA GLU A 316 3.51 -19.55 -1.04
C GLU A 316 4.67 -18.65 -0.57
N PRO A 317 5.41 -18.00 -1.49
CA PRO A 317 6.56 -17.16 -1.15
C PRO A 317 6.27 -16.10 -0.07
N TRP A 318 5.14 -15.40 -0.16
CA TRP A 318 4.74 -14.40 0.83
C TRP A 318 4.45 -15.00 2.20
N ALA A 319 3.79 -16.15 2.27
CA ALA A 319 3.52 -16.82 3.54
C ALA A 319 4.83 -17.22 4.24
N ARG A 320 5.80 -17.74 3.47
CA ARG A 320 7.14 -18.07 3.98
C ARG A 320 7.90 -16.81 4.42
N GLN A 321 7.80 -15.70 3.68
CA GLN A 321 8.40 -14.42 4.07
C GLN A 321 7.87 -13.93 5.42
N PHE A 322 6.54 -13.96 5.62
CA PHE A 322 5.94 -13.59 6.90
C PHE A 322 6.39 -14.52 8.04
N ALA A 323 6.46 -15.83 7.80
CA ALA A 323 6.96 -16.79 8.79
C ALA A 323 8.44 -16.53 9.17
N GLU A 324 9.31 -16.20 8.20
CA GLU A 324 10.71 -15.82 8.47
C GLU A 324 10.81 -14.54 9.31
N HIS A 325 10.00 -13.52 8.99
CA HIS A 325 9.95 -12.29 9.77
C HIS A 325 9.49 -12.54 11.20
N TRP A 326 8.45 -13.35 11.38
CA TRP A 326 7.99 -13.78 12.69
C TRP A 326 9.11 -14.48 13.48
N ALA A 327 9.77 -15.47 12.87
CA ALA A 327 10.86 -16.22 13.50
C ALA A 327 12.06 -15.32 13.90
N LYS A 328 12.43 -14.35 13.06
CA LYS A 328 13.48 -13.37 13.40
C LYS A 328 13.08 -12.51 14.60
N ARG A 329 11.84 -12.00 14.63
CA ARG A 329 11.33 -11.18 15.73
C ARG A 329 11.28 -11.94 17.05
N THR A 330 10.96 -13.23 17.03
CA THR A 330 10.89 -14.07 18.25
C THR A 330 12.27 -14.53 18.71
N ALA A 331 13.19 -14.86 17.79
CA ALA A 331 14.55 -15.27 18.12
C ALA A 331 15.37 -14.13 18.76
N ALA A 332 15.15 -12.88 18.35
CA ALA A 332 15.81 -11.72 18.98
C ALA A 332 15.43 -11.51 20.46
N ARG A 333 14.45 -12.26 20.97
CA ARG A 333 13.92 -12.17 22.35
C ARG A 333 14.40 -13.31 23.26
N SER A 334 14.98 -14.38 22.70
CA SER A 334 15.49 -15.56 23.42
C SER A 334 16.98 -15.47 23.66
#